data_AF-A0A965H104-F1
#
_entry.id   AF-A0A965H104-F1
#
_cell.length_a   1.000
_cell.length_b   1.000
_cell.length_c   1.000
_cell.angle_alpha   90.00
_cell.angle_beta   90.00
_cell.angle_gamma   90.00
#
_symmetry.space_group_name_H-M   'P 1'
#
loop_
_entity.id
_entity.type
_entity.pdbx_description
1 polymer ?
#
loop_
_entity_poly.entity_id
_entity_poly.type
_entity_poly.pdbx_seq_one_letter_code
_entity_poly.pdbx_strand_id
1 'polypeptide(L)' 'MTIRVAINGYGRIGRNILRAHYEGGKKHPIEIVAINDLGDAKINAHLT' A
#
# COMPACT_ATOMS: atom_id res chain seq x y z
N MET A 1 -7.35 -18.37 -1.56
CA MET A 1 -6.22 -18.21 -0.61
C MET A 1 -5.71 -16.80 -0.76
N THR A 2 -5.66 -16.02 0.33
CA THR A 2 -5.27 -14.60 0.28
C THR A 2 -3.77 -14.46 0.52
N ILE A 3 -3.08 -13.72 -0.34
CA ILE A 3 -1.65 -13.44 -0.25
C ILE A 3 -1.47 -12.21 0.63
N ARG A 4 -0.77 -12.38 1.76
CA ARG A 4 -0.48 -11.30 2.69
C ARG A 4 0.81 -10.61 2.26
N VAL A 5 0.74 -9.30 2.02
CA VAL A 5 1.85 -8.51 1.45
C VAL A 5 2.14 -7.30 2.33
N ALA A 6 3.43 -7.02 2.54
CA ALA A 6 3.89 -5.76 3.11
C ALA A 6 4.55 -4.90 2.01
N ILE A 7 4.36 -3.58 2.07
CA ILE A 7 5.05 -2.64 1.17
C ILE A 7 6.27 -2.09 1.92
N ASN A 8 7.47 -2.38 1.41
CA ASN A 8 8.72 -1.80 1.93
C ASN A 8 9.21 -0.69 0.99
N GLY A 9 9.18 0.56 1.46
CA GLY A 9 9.39 1.76 0.65
C GLY A 9 8.06 2.32 0.12
N TYR A 10 7.44 3.22 0.88
CA TYR A 10 6.16 3.86 0.55
C TYR A 10 6.32 5.17 -0.21
N GLY A 11 7.29 5.18 -1.14
CA GLY A 11 7.52 6.26 -2.08
C GLY A 11 6.49 6.27 -3.21
N ARG A 12 6.89 6.81 -4.38
CA ARG A 12 6.00 6.96 -5.55
C ARG A 12 5.34 5.65 -5.98
N ILE A 13 6.11 4.56 -6.05
CA ILE A 13 5.61 3.25 -6.51
C ILE A 13 4.77 2.57 -5.43
N GLY A 14 5.24 2.54 -4.18
CA GLY A 14 4.49 1.95 -3.06
C GLY A 14 3.09 2.55 -2.90
N ARG A 15 2.96 3.88 -2.98
CA ARG A 15 1.66 4.57 -2.93
C ARG A 15 0.75 4.20 -4.10
N ASN A 16 1.29 4.18 -5.32
CA ASN A 16 0.50 3.82 -6.50
C ASN A 16 0.04 2.36 -6.48
N ILE A 17 0.84 1.43 -5.92
CA ILE A 17 0.41 0.05 -5.72
C ILE A 17 -0.75 -0.03 -4.74
N LEU A 18 -0.68 0.69 -3.61
CA LEU A 18 -1.80 0.74 -2.66
C LEU A 18 -3.05 1.31 -3.33
N ARG A 19 -2.95 2.46 -4.02
CA ARG A 19 -4.08 3.06 -4.75
C ARG A 19 -4.67 2.10 -5.78
N ALA A 20 -3.85 1.52 -6.65
CA ALA A 20 -4.31 0.58 -7.67
C ALA A 20 -5.02 -0.65 -7.06
N HIS A 21 -4.55 -1.14 -5.91
CA HIS A 21 -5.20 -2.25 -5.22
C HIS A 21 -6.61 -1.88 -4.71
N TYR A 22 -6.76 -0.73 -4.06
CA TYR A 22 -8.05 -0.31 -3.48
C TYR A 22 -9.01 0.29 -4.51
N GLU A 23 -8.54 1.21 -5.35
CA GLU A 23 -9.33 1.85 -6.42
C GLU A 23 -9.69 0.86 -7.53
N GLY A 24 -8.81 -0.11 -7.78
CA GLY A 24 -9.07 -1.21 -8.73
C GLY A 24 -10.09 -2.23 -8.22
N GLY A 25 -10.67 -2.06 -7.03
CA GLY A 25 -11.69 -2.94 -6.46
C GLY A 25 -11.14 -4.25 -5.90
N LYS A 26 -9.87 -4.29 -5.49
CA LYS A 26 -9.21 -5.47 -4.90
C LYS A 26 -9.34 -6.74 -5.76
N LYS A 27 -9.18 -6.58 -7.08
CA LYS A 27 -9.31 -7.65 -8.10
C LYS A 27 -8.45 -8.89 -7.84
N HIS A 28 -7.34 -8.72 -7.13
CA HIS A 28 -6.42 -9.80 -6.79
C HIS A 28 -6.62 -10.20 -5.32
N PRO A 29 -6.41 -11.48 -4.97
CA PRO A 29 -6.53 -11.98 -3.60
C PRO A 29 -5.31 -11.57 -2.77
N ILE A 30 -5.06 -10.26 -2.67
CA ILE A 30 -3.95 -9.65 -1.95
C ILE A 30 -4.52 -8.91 -0.75
N GLU A 31 -3.88 -9.07 0.39
CA GLU A 31 -4.13 -8.29 1.61
C GLU A 31 -2.86 -7.53 1.96
N ILE A 32 -2.91 -6.21 1.91
CA ILE A 32 -1.79 -5.36 2.31
C ILE A 32 -1.83 -5.20 3.84
N VAL A 33 -0.91 -5.87 4.54
CA VAL A 33 -0.94 -6.01 6.00
C VAL A 33 -0.02 -5.02 6.73
N ALA A 34 0.96 -4.46 6.02
CA ALA A 34 1.92 -3.52 6.60
C ALA A 34 2.51 -2.60 5.52
N ILE A 35 2.95 -1.43 5.96
CA ILE A 35 3.71 -0.47 5.17
C ILE A 35 4.90 -0.03 6.03
N ASN A 36 6.11 -0.11 5.46
CA ASN A 36 7.33 0.40 6.06
C ASN A 36 7.88 1.55 5.22
N ASP A 37 8.10 2.70 5.84
CA ASP A 37 8.64 3.91 5.21
C ASP A 37 9.40 4.78 6.23
N LEU A 38 10.18 5.73 5.75
CA LEU A 38 10.92 6.68 6.59
C LEU A 38 10.04 7.85 7.08
N GLY A 39 8.95 8.16 6.36
CA GLY A 39 8.01 9.20 6.74
C GLY A 39 7.02 8.77 7.81
N ASP A 40 6.55 9.72 8.63
CA ASP A 40 5.48 9.48 9.60
C ASP A 40 4.17 9.05 8.90
N ALA A 41 3.39 8.19 9.56
CA ALA A 41 2.12 7.67 9.07
C ALA A 41 1.15 8.79 8.66
N LYS A 42 1.13 9.92 9.38
CA LYS A 42 0.29 11.08 9.03
C LYS A 42 0.69 11.70 7.69
N ILE A 43 1.99 11.83 7.44
CA ILE A 43 2.50 12.36 6.17
C ILE A 43 2.18 11.37 5.04
N ASN A 44 2.43 10.09 5.29
CA ASN A 44 2.12 9.03 4.32
C ASN A 44 0.64 8.98 3.96
N ALA A 45 -0.26 9.16 4.92
CA ALA A 45 -1.70 9.24 4.68
C ALA A 45 -2.10 10.50 3.90
N HIS A 46 -1.42 11.63 4.11
CA HIS A 46 -1.67 12.85 3.34
C HIS A 46 -1.24 12.73 1.86
N LEU A 47 -0.19 11.95 1.58
CA LEU A 47 0.38 11.79 0.25
C LEU A 47 -0.31 10.70 -0.62
N THR A 48 -1.22 9.93 -0.03
CA THR A 48 -1.89 8.77 -0.63
C THR A 48 -3.35 9.08 -0.87
#